data_AF-H8K5L5-F1
#
_entry.id   AF-H8K5L5-F1
#
_cell.length_a   1.000
_cell.length_b   1.000
_cell.length_c   1.000
_cell.angle_alpha   90.00
_cell.angle_beta   90.00
_cell.angle_gamma   90.00
#
_symmetry.space_group_name_H-M   'P 1'
#
loop_
_entity.id
_entity.type
_entity.pdbx_description
1 polymer ?
#
loop_
_entity_poly.entity_id
_entity_poly.type
_entity_poly.pdbx_seq_one_letter_code
_entity_poly.pdbx_strand_id
1 'polypeptide(L)'
;MARNQENHQKTIGPIIAKLNLPEGIDLELGKVKMNDLSNCRCSKRLLTKLLFTSKISKNKVDLNKIKKAIYFAKKYHGKQKRETGEFYYSHPLEVAYMVSDYSCRTDIIITAILHDCIEDTLLTKEMIVKEFGNKIAGQVEDLTRVKKDKKISAAEVVKILYR
;
A
#
# COMPACT_ATOMS: atom_id res chain seq x y z
N MET A 1 -8.24 -35.59 12.55
CA MET A 1 -9.28 -34.55 12.40
C MET A 1 -8.75 -33.48 11.46
N ALA A 2 -9.05 -33.58 10.16
CA ALA A 2 -8.64 -32.59 9.15
C ALA A 2 -9.81 -32.38 8.20
N ARG A 3 -10.54 -31.28 8.36
CA ARG A 3 -11.57 -30.81 7.42
C ARG A 3 -11.55 -29.28 7.38
N ASN A 4 -11.77 -28.75 6.18
CA ASN A 4 -12.06 -27.35 5.81
C ASN A 4 -10.91 -26.47 5.32
N GLN A 5 -10.22 -26.89 4.25
CA GLN A 5 -9.57 -25.94 3.33
C GLN A 5 -10.11 -25.97 1.88
N GLU A 6 -11.02 -26.89 1.51
CA GLU A 6 -11.43 -27.05 0.10
C GLU A 6 -12.67 -26.25 -0.35
N ASN A 7 -13.39 -25.56 0.54
CA ASN A 7 -14.66 -24.91 0.15
C ASN A 7 -14.58 -23.44 -0.29
N HIS A 8 -13.40 -22.82 -0.32
CA HIS A 8 -13.27 -21.39 -0.69
C HIS A 8 -12.87 -21.14 -2.15
N GLN A 9 -12.51 -22.19 -2.90
CA GLN A 9 -12.10 -22.08 -4.30
C GLN A 9 -13.27 -22.05 -5.29
N LYS A 10 -14.48 -22.43 -4.88
CA LYS A 10 -15.66 -22.49 -5.77
C LYS A 10 -16.43 -21.17 -5.89
N THR A 11 -16.10 -20.14 -5.10
CA THR A 11 -16.90 -18.90 -5.03
C THR A 11 -16.31 -17.71 -5.79
N ILE A 12 -15.07 -17.80 -6.29
CA ILE A 12 -14.37 -16.68 -6.95
C ILE A 12 -14.46 -16.76 -8.49
N GLY A 13 -14.62 -17.96 -9.05
CA GLY A 13 -14.77 -18.18 -10.51
C GLY A 13 -15.83 -17.30 -11.19
N PRO A 14 -17.04 -17.13 -10.62
CA PRO A 14 -18.10 -16.33 -11.26
C PRO A 14 -17.85 -14.82 -11.26
N ILE A 15 -16.96 -14.31 -10.39
CA ILE A 15 -16.69 -12.88 -10.25
C ILE A 15 -15.68 -12.41 -11.31
N ILE A 16 -14.71 -13.26 -11.64
CA ILE A 16 -13.66 -12.99 -12.63
C ILE A 16 -14.28 -12.85 -14.04
N ALA A 17 -15.24 -13.72 -14.38
CA ALA A 17 -15.93 -13.70 -15.67
C ALA A 17 -16.83 -12.46 -15.89
N LYS A 18 -17.32 -11.82 -14.81
CA LYS A 18 -18.22 -10.65 -14.90
C LYS A 18 -17.52 -9.31 -15.11
N LEU A 19 -16.19 -9.26 -15.01
CA LEU A 19 -15.42 -8.00 -14.93
C LEU A 19 -14.63 -7.63 -16.20
N ASN A 20 -14.65 -8.44 -17.27
CA ASN A 20 -13.90 -8.23 -18.53
C ASN A 20 -12.47 -7.71 -18.28
N LEU A 21 -11.74 -8.37 -17.37
CA LEU A 21 -10.32 -8.10 -17.17
C LEU A 21 -9.54 -8.90 -18.24
N PRO A 22 -8.65 -8.27 -19.03
CA PRO A 22 -7.91 -8.97 -20.07
C PRO A 22 -7.02 -10.06 -19.45
N GLU A 23 -7.11 -11.27 -19.99
CA GLU A 23 -6.15 -12.33 -19.72
C GLU A 23 -4.79 -11.93 -20.31
N GLY A 24 -3.75 -11.97 -19.48
CA GLY A 24 -2.38 -11.67 -19.90
C GLY A 24 -2.03 -10.18 -19.88
N ILE A 25 -1.69 -9.66 -18.69
CA ILE A 25 -0.83 -8.48 -18.60
C ILE A 25 0.57 -9.00 -18.24
N ASP A 26 1.37 -9.21 -19.27
CA ASP A 26 2.81 -9.43 -19.13
C ASP A 26 3.47 -8.05 -18.99
N LEU A 27 3.74 -7.66 -17.76
CA LEU A 27 4.55 -6.49 -17.44
C LEU A 27 5.80 -7.02 -16.75
N GLU A 28 6.92 -6.99 -17.48
CA GLU A 28 8.25 -7.28 -16.94
C GLU A 28 8.60 -6.32 -15.79
N LEU A 29 8.13 -6.63 -14.59
CA LEU A 29 8.78 -6.22 -13.35
C LEU A 29 9.76 -7.33 -12.99
N GLY A 30 11.05 -7.07 -13.21
CA GLY A 30 12.14 -7.97 -12.88
C GLY A 30 11.91 -8.73 -11.56
N LYS A 31 11.56 -10.02 -11.71
CA LYS A 31 11.51 -11.07 -10.69
C LYS A 31 10.62 -10.82 -9.46
N VAL A 32 9.37 -10.36 -9.66
CA VAL A 32 8.34 -10.49 -8.62
C VAL A 32 7.17 -11.29 -9.16
N LYS A 33 6.99 -12.54 -8.69
CA LYS A 33 5.84 -13.35 -9.07
C LYS A 33 4.57 -12.69 -8.49
N MET A 34 3.62 -12.35 -9.37
CA MET A 34 2.32 -11.72 -9.04
C MET A 34 1.54 -12.44 -7.92
N ASN A 35 1.82 -13.74 -7.68
CA ASN A 35 1.23 -14.55 -6.62
C ASN A 35 1.56 -14.10 -5.18
N ASP A 36 2.63 -13.31 -4.96
CA ASP A 36 3.01 -12.87 -3.61
C ASP A 36 2.25 -11.61 -3.16
N LEU A 37 1.69 -10.85 -4.11
CA LEU A 37 0.85 -9.70 -3.79
C LEU A 37 -0.54 -10.14 -3.31
N SER A 38 -1.03 -11.25 -3.83
CA SER A 38 -2.42 -11.71 -3.76
C SER A 38 -2.78 -12.56 -2.53
N ASN A 39 -1.89 -12.74 -1.54
CA ASN A 39 -2.21 -13.55 -0.35
C ASN A 39 -2.51 -12.76 0.95
N CYS A 40 -2.42 -11.42 0.96
CA CYS A 40 -2.90 -10.63 2.14
C CYS A 40 -4.33 -10.13 1.92
N ARG A 41 -5.18 -10.30 2.95
CA ARG A 41 -6.52 -9.68 3.03
C ARG A 41 -6.47 -8.16 2.80
N CYS A 42 -5.51 -7.50 3.41
CA CYS A 42 -5.26 -6.05 3.33
C CYS A 42 -5.04 -5.57 1.87
N SER A 43 -4.14 -6.23 1.14
CA SER A 43 -3.84 -5.89 -0.26
C SER A 43 -5.04 -6.10 -1.17
N LYS A 44 -5.79 -7.20 -0.99
CA LYS A 44 -7.02 -7.47 -1.75
C LYS A 44 -8.06 -6.38 -1.52
N ARG A 45 -8.33 -6.03 -0.25
CA ARG A 45 -9.32 -5.01 0.12
C ARG A 45 -9.01 -3.65 -0.52
N LEU A 46 -7.75 -3.21 -0.42
CA LEU A 46 -7.30 -1.95 -1.00
C LEU A 46 -7.45 -1.94 -2.53
N LEU A 47 -6.90 -2.96 -3.21
CA LEU A 47 -6.95 -3.01 -4.68
C LEU A 47 -8.39 -3.11 -5.21
N THR A 48 -9.24 -3.91 -4.58
CA THR A 48 -10.65 -4.03 -4.98
C THR A 48 -11.38 -2.70 -4.83
N LYS A 49 -11.17 -1.98 -3.72
CA LYS A 49 -11.77 -0.67 -3.49
C LYS A 49 -11.32 0.33 -4.55
N LEU A 50 -10.01 0.43 -4.78
CA LEU A 50 -9.45 1.37 -5.76
C LEU A 50 -9.91 1.06 -7.19
N LEU A 51 -10.01 -0.22 -7.56
CA LEU A 51 -10.57 -0.65 -8.84
C LEU A 51 -12.02 -0.17 -8.99
N PHE A 52 -12.85 -0.36 -7.98
CA PHE A 52 -14.25 0.06 -8.01
C PHE A 52 -14.40 1.58 -8.08
N THR A 53 -13.68 2.32 -7.23
CA THR A 53 -13.71 3.79 -7.23
C THR A 53 -13.17 4.38 -8.53
N SER A 54 -12.17 3.76 -9.15
CA SER A 54 -11.63 4.20 -10.45
C SER A 54 -12.60 3.99 -11.62
N LYS A 55 -13.55 3.05 -11.50
CA LYS A 55 -14.61 2.83 -12.50
C LYS A 55 -15.73 3.85 -12.38
N ILE A 56 -16.00 4.34 -11.16
CA ILE A 56 -17.10 5.27 -10.88
C ILE A 56 -16.66 6.72 -11.03
N SER A 57 -15.42 7.04 -10.68
CA SER A 57 -14.89 8.41 -10.71
C SER A 57 -14.07 8.69 -11.97
N LYS A 58 -14.01 9.96 -12.38
CA LYS A 58 -13.10 10.41 -13.46
C LYS A 58 -11.62 10.35 -13.07
N ASN A 59 -11.32 10.25 -11.77
CA ASN A 59 -9.95 10.22 -11.25
C ASN A 59 -9.41 8.79 -11.29
N LYS A 60 -8.70 8.47 -12.37
CA LYS A 60 -8.02 7.18 -12.51
C LYS A 60 -6.76 7.16 -11.65
N VAL A 61 -6.68 6.16 -10.77
CA VAL A 61 -5.45 5.80 -10.06
C VAL A 61 -4.59 4.87 -10.92
N ASP A 62 -3.27 5.00 -10.80
CA ASP A 62 -2.31 4.10 -11.45
C ASP A 62 -2.09 2.86 -10.57
N LEU A 63 -2.88 1.82 -10.85
CA LEU A 63 -2.85 0.57 -10.10
C LEU A 63 -1.51 -0.16 -10.19
N ASN A 64 -0.73 0.05 -11.26
CA ASN A 64 0.57 -0.61 -11.41
C ASN A 64 1.58 -0.01 -10.43
N LYS A 65 1.61 1.32 -10.31
CA LYS A 65 2.44 1.99 -9.29
C LYS A 65 2.01 1.65 -7.87
N ILE A 66 0.70 1.54 -7.62
CA ILE A 66 0.17 1.14 -6.31
C ILE A 66 0.58 -0.29 -5.97
N LYS A 67 0.42 -1.25 -6.89
CA LYS A 67 0.88 -2.65 -6.69
C LYS A 67 2.37 -2.72 -6.37
N LYS A 68 3.18 -1.91 -7.06
CA LYS A 68 4.61 -1.79 -6.79
C LYS A 68 4.88 -1.25 -5.37
N ALA A 69 4.15 -0.23 -4.92
CA ALA A 69 4.26 0.27 -3.55
C ALA A 69 3.88 -0.81 -2.50
N ILE A 70 2.82 -1.59 -2.75
CA ILE A 70 2.44 -2.72 -1.89
C ILE A 70 3.59 -3.74 -1.81
N TYR A 71 4.25 -4.04 -2.94
CA TYR A 71 5.40 -4.92 -2.95
C TYR A 71 6.54 -4.37 -2.10
N PHE A 72 6.85 -3.07 -2.19
CA PHE A 72 7.87 -2.43 -1.36
C PHE A 72 7.53 -2.53 0.13
N ALA A 73 6.33 -2.13 0.54
CA ALA A 73 5.90 -2.25 1.94
C ALA A 73 6.05 -3.69 2.46
N LYS A 74 5.60 -4.69 1.68
CA LYS A 74 5.78 -6.11 2.03
C LYS A 74 7.24 -6.56 2.06
N LYS A 75 8.08 -6.07 1.15
CA LYS A 75 9.51 -6.42 1.09
C LYS A 75 10.25 -5.91 2.31
N TYR A 76 10.03 -4.64 2.68
CA TYR A 76 10.79 -3.97 3.72
C TYR A 76 10.25 -4.26 5.13
N HIS A 77 8.93 -4.37 5.30
CA HIS A 77 8.31 -4.78 6.56
C HIS A 77 8.05 -6.29 6.67
N GLY A 78 8.49 -7.10 5.70
CA GLY A 78 8.08 -8.51 5.58
C GLY A 78 8.51 -9.42 6.74
N LYS A 79 9.53 -9.01 7.50
CA LYS A 79 9.99 -9.71 8.71
C LYS A 79 9.47 -9.09 10.00
N GLN A 80 8.85 -7.91 9.92
CA GLN A 80 8.34 -7.17 11.07
C GLN A 80 6.92 -7.61 11.39
N LYS A 81 6.62 -7.74 12.67
CA LYS A 81 5.28 -8.06 13.18
C LYS A 81 4.84 -6.99 14.16
N ARG A 82 3.54 -6.73 14.19
CA ARG A 82 2.89 -5.93 15.24
C ARG A 82 2.80 -6.75 16.53
N GLU A 83 2.53 -6.08 17.64
CA GLU A 83 2.27 -6.72 18.95
C GLU A 83 1.13 -7.75 18.88
N THR A 84 0.16 -7.51 18.00
CA THR A 84 -0.97 -8.43 17.72
C THR A 84 -0.59 -9.67 16.92
N GLY A 85 0.66 -9.79 16.47
CA GLY A 85 1.18 -10.93 15.70
C GLY A 85 1.03 -10.84 14.18
N GLU A 86 0.26 -9.87 13.67
CA GLU A 86 0.14 -9.61 12.22
C GLU A 86 1.42 -9.00 11.64
N PHE A 87 1.69 -9.22 10.35
CA PHE A 87 2.81 -8.57 9.69
C PHE A 87 2.62 -7.05 9.62
N TYR A 88 3.70 -6.29 9.89
CA TYR A 88 3.62 -4.83 10.00
C TYR A 88 3.08 -4.15 8.72
N TYR A 89 3.38 -4.69 7.53
CA TYR A 89 2.85 -4.14 6.26
C TYR A 89 1.31 -4.11 6.21
N SER A 90 0.58 -4.83 7.08
CA SER A 90 -0.89 -4.72 7.15
C SER A 90 -1.32 -3.31 7.56
N HIS A 91 -0.58 -2.66 8.46
CA HIS A 91 -0.86 -1.33 8.97
C HIS A 91 -0.91 -0.26 7.86
N PRO A 92 0.17 0.01 7.11
CA PRO A 92 0.17 1.05 6.09
C PRO A 92 -0.84 0.76 4.96
N LEU A 93 -1.18 -0.50 4.71
CA LEU A 93 -2.21 -0.87 3.73
C LEU A 93 -3.64 -0.55 4.21
N GLU A 94 -3.93 -0.73 5.49
CA GLU A 94 -5.22 -0.31 6.06
C GLU A 94 -5.30 1.23 6.17
N VAL A 95 -4.19 1.92 6.46
CA VAL A 95 -4.12 3.39 6.39
C VAL A 95 -4.43 3.87 4.97
N ALA A 96 -3.79 3.30 3.95
CA ALA A 96 -4.08 3.63 2.55
C ALA A 96 -5.53 3.33 2.15
N TYR A 97 -6.14 2.27 2.70
CA TYR A 97 -7.56 1.97 2.52
C TYR A 97 -8.44 3.09 3.07
N MET A 98 -8.19 3.59 4.28
CA MET A 98 -8.94 4.71 4.87
C MET A 98 -8.70 6.01 4.09
N VAL A 99 -7.44 6.32 3.73
CA VAL A 99 -7.10 7.52 2.94
C VAL A 99 -7.83 7.53 1.59
N SER A 100 -8.05 6.35 0.98
CA SER A 100 -8.78 6.25 -0.29
C SER A 100 -10.25 6.70 -0.22
N ASP A 101 -10.86 6.78 0.97
CA ASP A 101 -12.21 7.37 1.13
C ASP A 101 -12.21 8.89 0.91
N TYR A 102 -11.08 9.55 1.16
CA TYR A 102 -10.95 11.01 1.05
C TYR A 102 -10.22 11.43 -0.22
N SER A 103 -9.24 10.65 -0.68
CA SER A 103 -8.41 10.99 -1.84
C SER A 103 -8.02 9.74 -2.63
N CYS A 104 -8.58 9.62 -3.83
CA CYS A 104 -8.20 8.61 -4.81
C CYS A 104 -7.15 9.14 -5.79
N ARG A 105 -6.04 9.65 -5.25
CA ARG A 105 -4.88 10.07 -6.06
C ARG A 105 -3.73 9.11 -5.89
N THR A 106 -3.10 8.71 -7.00
CA THR A 106 -1.98 7.76 -7.03
C THR A 106 -0.85 8.15 -6.07
N ASP A 107 -0.43 9.42 -6.08
CA ASP A 107 0.68 9.91 -5.24
C ASP A 107 0.35 9.81 -3.74
N ILE A 108 -0.86 10.18 -3.36
CA ILE A 108 -1.33 10.11 -1.97
C ILE A 108 -1.46 8.66 -1.49
N ILE A 109 -2.04 7.77 -2.31
CA ILE A 109 -2.18 6.36 -1.95
C ILE A 109 -0.80 5.70 -1.79
N ILE A 110 0.13 5.96 -2.71
CA ILE A 110 1.49 5.42 -2.61
C ILE A 110 2.20 5.96 -1.37
N THR A 111 2.07 7.27 -1.10
CA THR A 111 2.64 7.88 0.11
C THR A 111 2.12 7.20 1.36
N ALA A 112 0.80 6.98 1.48
CA ALA A 112 0.21 6.27 2.62
C ALA A 112 0.74 4.84 2.78
N ILE A 113 0.95 4.12 1.67
CA ILE A 113 1.51 2.75 1.70
C ILE A 113 2.97 2.73 2.21
N LEU A 114 3.74 3.79 1.94
CA LEU A 114 5.18 3.85 2.22
C LEU A 114 5.55 4.71 3.43
N HIS A 115 4.58 5.32 4.12
CA HIS A 115 4.82 6.40 5.09
C HIS A 115 5.80 6.04 6.21
N ASP A 116 5.74 4.80 6.72
CA ASP A 116 6.62 4.31 7.79
C ASP A 116 7.91 3.67 7.26
N CYS A 117 8.04 3.46 5.95
CA CYS A 117 9.14 2.65 5.43
C CYS A 117 10.50 3.32 5.60
N ILE A 118 10.59 4.66 5.53
CA ILE A 118 11.86 5.37 5.78
C ILE A 118 12.23 5.33 7.27
N GLU A 119 11.25 5.41 8.17
CA GLU A 119 11.48 5.44 9.62
C GLU A 119 11.85 4.06 10.18
N ASP A 120 11.14 3.02 9.74
CA ASP A 120 11.17 1.71 10.41
C ASP A 120 11.93 0.63 9.62
N THR A 121 12.47 0.95 8.44
CA THR A 121 13.11 -0.04 7.57
C THR A 121 14.39 0.48 6.91
N LEU A 122 15.02 -0.36 6.07
CA LEU A 122 16.18 0.03 5.25
C LEU A 122 15.79 0.71 3.92
N LEU A 123 14.51 1.02 3.69
CA LEU A 123 14.10 1.74 2.49
C LEU A 123 14.53 3.21 2.61
N THR A 124 15.33 3.70 1.67
CA THR A 124 15.77 5.10 1.68
C THR A 124 14.94 5.98 0.75
N LYS A 125 15.01 7.29 0.96
CA LYS A 125 14.41 8.29 0.08
C LYS A 125 14.90 8.14 -1.36
N GLU A 126 16.19 7.92 -1.57
CA GLU A 126 16.81 7.78 -2.90
C GLU A 126 16.23 6.58 -3.65
N MET A 127 15.97 5.47 -2.93
CA MET A 127 15.30 4.31 -3.50
C MET A 127 13.86 4.65 -3.91
N ILE A 128 13.14 5.42 -3.11
CA ILE A 128 11.77 5.86 -3.44
C ILE A 128 11.78 6.82 -4.64
N VAL A 129 12.73 7.76 -4.71
CA VAL A 129 12.92 8.66 -5.86
C VAL A 129 13.09 7.86 -7.15
N LYS A 130 13.96 6.85 -7.14
CA LYS A 130 14.22 6.02 -8.31
C LYS A 130 12.98 5.28 -8.81
N GLU A 131 12.14 4.81 -7.88
CA GLU A 131 11.04 3.88 -8.20
C GLU A 131 9.69 4.57 -8.41
N PHE A 132 9.49 5.74 -7.78
CA PHE A 132 8.21 6.47 -7.72
C PHE A 132 8.33 7.97 -8.05
N GLY A 133 9.55 8.53 -8.09
CA GLY A 133 9.82 9.93 -8.42
C GLY A 133 9.92 10.86 -7.20
N ASN A 134 10.51 12.05 -7.42
CA ASN A 134 10.82 13.02 -6.37
C ASN A 134 9.61 13.45 -5.53
N LYS A 135 8.45 13.62 -6.17
CA LYS A 135 7.24 14.08 -5.48
C LYS A 135 6.81 13.13 -4.36
N ILE A 136 6.71 11.83 -4.66
CA ILE A 136 6.29 10.82 -3.69
C ILE A 136 7.37 10.66 -2.61
N ALA A 137 8.65 10.67 -3.00
CA ALA A 137 9.74 10.59 -2.05
C ALA A 137 9.74 11.74 -1.03
N GLY A 138 9.50 12.97 -1.48
CA GLY A 138 9.35 14.13 -0.59
C GLY A 138 8.14 13.99 0.33
N GLN A 139 6.98 13.56 -0.20
CA GLN A 139 5.79 13.34 0.62
C GLN A 139 5.99 12.29 1.72
N VAL A 140 6.73 11.20 1.43
CA VAL A 140 7.04 10.17 2.44
C VAL A 140 8.03 10.70 3.48
N GLU A 141 9.06 11.41 3.04
CA GLU A 141 10.03 12.05 3.95
C GLU A 141 9.37 13.08 4.87
N ASP A 142 8.42 13.86 4.37
CA ASP A 142 7.69 14.86 5.16
C ASP A 142 6.91 14.23 6.32
N LEU A 143 6.43 13.01 6.14
CA LEU A 143 5.70 12.22 7.15
C LEU A 143 6.63 11.44 8.09
N THR A 144 7.92 11.29 7.74
CA THR A 144 8.91 10.57 8.55
C THR A 144 9.28 11.41 9.77
N ARG A 145 9.23 10.82 10.97
CA ARG A 145 9.44 11.55 12.23
C ARG A 145 10.92 11.71 12.57
N VAL A 146 11.79 10.91 11.97
CA VAL A 146 13.25 11.02 12.12
C VAL A 146 13.76 12.13 11.20
N LYS A 147 13.61 13.37 11.65
CA LYS A 147 14.37 14.51 11.10
C LYS A 147 15.66 14.66 11.90
N LYS A 148 16.73 15.16 11.28
CA LYS A 148 18.03 15.41 11.94
C LYS A 148 17.88 16.23 13.24
N ASP A 149 16.78 16.97 13.39
CA ASP A 149 16.47 17.77 14.57
C ASP A 149 15.05 17.52 15.08
N LYS A 150 14.96 17.02 16.33
CA LYS A 150 13.79 16.94 17.23
C LYS A 150 12.54 16.17 16.77
N LYS A 151 12.18 15.16 17.57
CA LYS A 151 10.83 14.59 17.62
C LYS A 151 9.85 15.66 18.11
N ILE A 152 8.85 16.00 17.30
CA ILE A 152 7.72 16.84 17.70
C ILE A 152 6.55 15.89 18.01
N SER A 153 6.02 15.96 19.22
CA SER A 153 4.82 15.22 19.64
C SER A 153 3.55 15.79 19.00
N ALA A 154 2.49 14.99 18.91
CA ALA A 154 1.19 15.47 18.44
C ALA A 154 0.69 16.69 19.24
N ALA A 155 1.00 16.74 20.54
CA ALA A 155 0.71 17.88 21.41
C ALA A 155 1.48 19.15 21.00
N GLU A 156 2.75 19.02 20.61
CA GLU A 156 3.55 20.14 20.13
C GLU A 156 3.10 20.63 18.76
N VAL A 157 2.67 19.73 17.86
CA VAL A 157 2.09 20.13 16.56
C VAL A 157 0.84 20.99 16.75
N VAL A 158 -0.07 20.58 17.64
CA VAL A 158 -1.26 21.37 17.98
C VAL A 158 -0.86 22.75 18.52
N LYS A 159 0.15 22.83 19.41
CA LYS A 159 0.62 24.13 19.92
C LYS A 159 1.23 25.05 18.85
N ILE A 160 1.80 24.50 17.78
CA ILE A 160 2.37 25.28 16.68
C ILE A 160 1.28 25.79 15.74
N LEU A 161 0.27 24.97 15.45
CA LEU A 161 -0.77 25.29 14.48
C LEU A 161 -1.86 26.25 15.01
N TYR A 162 -2.03 26.32 16.33
CA TYR A 162 -3.04 27.18 16.97
C TYR A 162 -2.43 28.39 17.70
N ARG A 163 -1.27 28.87 17.24
CA ARG A 163 -0.69 30.18 17.60
C ARG A 163 -1.10 31.24 16.59
#